data_AF-A0A8C6KBY7-F1
#
_entry.id   AF-A0A8C6KBY7-F1
#
_cell.length_a   1.000
_cell.length_b   1.000
_cell.length_c   1.000
_cell.angle_alpha   90.00
_cell.angle_beta   90.00
_cell.angle_gamma   90.00
#
_symmetry.space_group_name_H-M   'P 1'
#
loop_
_entity.id
_entity.type
_entity.pdbx_description
1 polymer ?
#
loop_
_entity_poly.entity_id
_entity_poly.type
_entity_poly.pdbx_seq_one_letter_code
_entity_poly.pdbx_strand_id
1 'polypeptide(L)'
;MPPFDKNPLQNKPFKQRKSFATRKLEVAGIRSKFPNKIPVIIERYEKEKYLPPLDKTKFLVPHELTMTQFVTIIRNRMALLPSQAFYLLINNSGLASMSLTMAQVYKDHQDEDGFLYMTYASQEMFGL
;
A
#
# COMPACT_ATOMS: atom_id res chain seq x y z
N MET A 1 -29.48 -17.57 0.98
CA MET A 1 -28.89 -16.39 0.31
C MET A 1 -27.61 -16.84 -0.37
N PRO A 2 -27.43 -16.65 -1.68
CA PRO A 2 -26.13 -16.91 -2.29
C PRO A 2 -25.11 -15.89 -1.74
N PRO A 3 -23.85 -16.29 -1.50
CA PRO A 3 -22.83 -15.34 -1.09
C PRO A 3 -22.55 -14.39 -2.25
N PHE A 4 -22.53 -13.08 -1.94
CA PHE A 4 -22.16 -12.00 -2.85
C PHE A 4 -20.97 -12.39 -3.73
N ASP A 5 -21.16 -12.32 -5.05
CA ASP A 5 -20.12 -12.51 -6.07
C ASP A 5 -18.92 -11.61 -5.77
N LYS A 6 -17.93 -12.16 -5.05
CA LYS A 6 -16.61 -11.54 -4.91
C LYS A 6 -15.96 -11.62 -6.27
N ASN A 7 -15.96 -10.51 -7.02
CA ASN A 7 -15.30 -10.41 -8.31
C ASN A 7 -13.86 -10.96 -8.20
N PRO A 8 -13.53 -12.11 -8.83
CA PRO A 8 -12.30 -12.86 -8.54
C PRO A 8 -11.01 -12.09 -8.92
N LEU A 9 -11.16 -10.99 -9.65
CA LEU A 9 -10.08 -10.07 -10.00
C LEU A 9 -9.65 -9.16 -8.84
N GLN A 10 -10.49 -8.92 -7.83
CA GLN A 10 -10.13 -8.06 -6.68
C GLN A 10 -9.16 -8.74 -5.71
N ASN A 11 -9.07 -10.06 -5.71
CA ASN A 11 -8.17 -10.81 -4.83
C ASN A 11 -6.75 -10.98 -5.39
N LYS A 12 -6.48 -10.57 -6.63
CA LYS A 12 -5.15 -10.70 -7.24
C LYS A 12 -4.29 -9.47 -6.98
N PRO A 13 -2.97 -9.62 -6.72
CA PRO A 13 -2.04 -8.51 -6.58
C PRO A 13 -2.06 -7.56 -7.78
N PHE A 14 -1.80 -6.27 -7.56
CA PHE A 14 -1.86 -5.23 -8.59
C PHE A 14 -0.97 -5.54 -9.80
N LYS A 15 0.22 -6.10 -9.56
CA LYS A 15 1.15 -6.52 -10.62
C LYS A 15 0.61 -7.66 -11.49
N GLN A 16 -0.33 -8.47 -10.99
CA GLN A 16 -0.99 -9.52 -11.77
C GLN A 16 -2.25 -9.01 -12.49
N ARG A 17 -2.85 -7.92 -12.00
CA ARG A 17 -4.03 -7.28 -12.61
C ARG A 17 -3.67 -6.45 -13.83
N LYS A 18 -2.44 -5.93 -13.92
CA LYS A 18 -1.97 -5.06 -15.02
C LYS A 18 -0.56 -5.41 -15.49
N SER A 19 -0.37 -5.39 -16.81
CA SER A 19 0.95 -5.58 -17.43
C SER A 19 1.93 -4.48 -17.00
N PHE A 20 3.23 -4.81 -17.01
CA PHE A 20 4.30 -3.86 -16.66
C PHE A 20 4.24 -2.56 -17.48
N ALA A 21 4.07 -2.68 -18.81
CA ALA A 21 3.95 -1.52 -19.71
C ALA A 21 2.78 -0.61 -19.32
N THR A 22 1.62 -1.19 -18.99
CA THR A 22 0.44 -0.42 -18.55
C THR A 22 0.72 0.31 -17.24
N ARG A 23 1.35 -0.36 -16.27
CA ARG A 23 1.70 0.25 -14.97
C ARG A 23 2.65 1.44 -15.15
N LYS A 24 3.69 1.28 -15.99
CA LYS A 24 4.68 2.32 -16.28
C LYS A 24 4.05 3.54 -16.98
N LEU A 25 3.17 3.32 -17.96
CA LEU A 25 2.42 4.39 -18.61
C LEU A 25 1.51 5.13 -17.63
N GLU A 26 0.85 4.41 -16.72
CA GLU A 26 -0.01 4.99 -15.69
C GLU A 26 0.80 5.89 -14.74
N VAL A 27 1.97 5.44 -14.28
CA VAL A 27 2.85 6.27 -13.43
C VAL A 27 3.31 7.51 -14.18
N ALA A 28 3.70 7.40 -15.45
CA ALA A 28 4.12 8.56 -16.24
C ALA A 28 3.01 9.63 -16.31
N GLY A 29 1.76 9.21 -16.57
CA GLY A 29 0.60 10.11 -16.55
C GLY A 29 0.32 10.71 -15.17
N ILE A 30 0.40 9.91 -14.10
CA ILE A 30 0.22 10.38 -12.73
C ILE A 30 1.27 11.42 -12.36
N ARG A 31 2.55 11.16 -12.64
CA ARG A 31 3.65 12.07 -12.28
C ARG A 31 3.60 13.37 -13.06
N SER A 32 3.14 13.35 -14.30
CA SER A 32 2.90 14.57 -15.08
C SER A 32 1.76 15.41 -14.49
N LYS A 33 0.66 14.77 -14.06
CA LYS A 33 -0.52 15.45 -13.51
C LYS A 33 -0.37 15.88 -12.05
N PHE A 34 0.38 15.13 -11.25
CA PHE A 34 0.54 15.31 -9.81
C PHE A 34 2.03 15.20 -9.42
N PRO A 35 2.87 16.19 -9.79
CA PRO A 35 4.33 16.10 -9.61
C PRO A 35 4.78 16.02 -8.15
N ASN A 36 3.95 16.49 -7.21
CA ASN A 36 4.23 16.48 -5.77
C ASN A 36 3.56 15.31 -5.03
N LYS A 37 3.08 14.29 -5.77
CA LYS A 37 2.45 13.10 -5.19
C LYS A 37 3.12 11.83 -5.67
N ILE A 38 3.26 10.88 -4.74
CA ILE A 38 3.79 9.55 -4.98
C ILE A 38 2.64 8.58 -5.23
N PRO A 39 2.69 7.80 -6.31
CA PRO A 39 1.75 6.71 -6.54
C PRO A 39 2.13 5.50 -5.68
N VAL A 40 1.28 5.18 -4.70
CA VAL A 40 1.49 4.07 -3.75
C VAL A 40 0.42 3.01 -3.94
N ILE A 41 0.84 1.75 -4.04
CA ILE A 41 -0.02 0.58 -4.02
C ILE A 41 0.09 -0.05 -2.64
N ILE A 42 -1.06 -0.18 -1.95
CA ILE A 42 -1.16 -0.84 -0.65
C ILE A 42 -2.08 -2.05 -0.79
N GLU A 43 -1.54 -3.23 -0.49
CA GLU A 43 -2.28 -4.48 -0.55
C GLU A 43 -2.25 -5.20 0.81
N ARG A 44 -3.23 -6.08 1.03
CA ARG A 44 -3.22 -6.93 2.21
C ARG A 44 -2.11 -7.95 2.05
N TYR A 45 -1.31 -8.18 3.09
CA TYR A 45 -0.35 -9.28 3.07
C TYR A 45 -1.09 -10.61 2.87
N GLU A 46 -0.57 -11.50 2.03
CA GLU A 46 -1.30 -12.71 1.58
C GLU A 46 -1.75 -13.59 2.74
N LYS A 47 -0.94 -13.66 3.80
CA LYS A 47 -1.23 -14.50 4.97
C LYS A 47 -1.98 -13.75 6.08
N GLU A 48 -2.27 -12.45 5.93
CA GLU A 48 -2.99 -11.64 6.92
C GLU A 48 -4.42 -12.14 7.10
N LYS A 49 -4.86 -12.41 8.34
CA LYS A 49 -6.19 -12.96 8.64
C LYS A 49 -7.08 -12.06 9.48
N TYR A 50 -6.51 -11.14 10.25
CA TYR A 50 -7.19 -10.41 11.31
C TYR A 50 -7.62 -9.01 10.90
N LEU A 51 -6.83 -8.33 10.08
CA LEU A 51 -7.13 -6.97 9.63
C LEU A 51 -8.19 -6.96 8.52
N PRO A 52 -9.10 -5.96 8.51
CA PRO A 52 -10.08 -5.79 7.44
C PRO A 52 -9.41 -5.37 6.12
N PRO A 53 -10.03 -5.67 4.97
CA PRO A 53 -9.57 -5.17 3.68
C PRO A 53 -9.71 -3.64 3.58
N LEU A 54 -8.79 -2.99 2.86
CA LEU A 54 -8.94 -1.59 2.46
C LEU A 54 -10.00 -1.44 1.36
N ASP A 55 -10.69 -0.29 1.38
CA ASP A 55 -11.61 0.15 0.33
C ASP A 55 -10.89 0.39 -1.01
N LYS A 56 -9.65 0.88 -0.94
CA LYS A 56 -8.82 1.23 -2.09
C LYS A 56 -7.41 0.68 -1.91
N THR A 57 -6.81 0.20 -2.99
CA THR A 57 -5.43 -0.28 -3.01
C THR A 57 -4.45 0.71 -3.62
N LYS A 58 -4.92 1.82 -4.22
CA LYS A 58 -4.08 2.80 -4.90
C LYS A 58 -4.27 4.18 -4.29
N PHE A 59 -3.18 4.82 -3.91
CA PHE A 59 -3.13 6.08 -3.20
C PHE A 59 -2.19 7.07 -3.90
N LEU A 60 -2.52 8.35 -3.82
CA LEU A 60 -1.62 9.45 -4.21
C LEU A 60 -1.21 10.18 -2.93
N VAL A 61 0.05 10.02 -2.53
CA VAL A 61 0.53 10.46 -1.22
C VAL A 61 1.44 11.68 -1.39
N PRO A 62 1.24 12.78 -0.63
CA PRO A 62 2.14 13.93 -0.66
C PRO A 62 3.57 13.55 -0.27
N HIS A 63 4.56 14.20 -0.89
CA HIS A 63 5.99 13.96 -0.65
C HIS A 63 6.42 14.16 0.80
N GLU A 64 5.89 15.20 1.44
CA GLU A 64 6.28 15.69 2.77
C GLU A 64 5.75 14.82 3.91
N LEU A 65 4.78 13.96 3.60
CA LEU A 65 4.09 13.15 4.59
C LEU A 65 5.06 12.14 5.18
N THR A 66 5.11 12.01 6.51
CA THR A 66 6.01 11.04 7.16
C THR A 66 5.41 9.64 7.19
N MET A 67 6.24 8.61 7.27
CA MET A 67 5.77 7.22 7.43
C MET A 67 4.82 7.08 8.63
N THR A 68 5.10 7.75 9.75
CA THR A 68 4.22 7.78 10.93
C THR A 68 2.83 8.34 10.60
N GLN A 69 2.78 9.49 9.93
CA GLN A 69 1.52 10.10 9.51
C GLN A 69 0.78 9.19 8.52
N PHE A 70 1.51 8.54 7.62
CA PHE A 70 0.93 7.68 6.60
C PHE A 70 0.27 6.45 7.22
N VAL A 71 0.99 5.78 8.12
CA VAL A 71 0.48 4.65 8.90
C VAL A 71 -0.79 5.04 9.65
N THR A 72 -0.83 6.22 10.28
CA THR A 72 -2.00 6.74 10.98
C THR A 72 -3.20 6.95 10.04
N ILE A 73 -2.97 7.50 8.84
CA ILE A 73 -4.02 7.69 7.82
C ILE A 73 -4.60 6.34 7.37
N ILE A 74 -3.75 5.35 7.10
CA ILE A 74 -4.21 4.03 6.65
C ILE A 74 -4.96 3.31 7.77
N ARG A 75 -4.48 3.40 9.01
CA ARG A 75 -5.16 2.88 10.20
C ARG A 75 -6.58 3.45 10.33
N ASN A 76 -6.72 4.77 10.19
CA ASN A 76 -8.01 5.45 10.27
C ASN A 76 -8.95 5.04 9.12
N ARG A 77 -8.42 4.86 7.90
CA ARG A 77 -9.20 4.36 6.75
C ARG A 77 -9.73 2.94 6.95
N MET A 78 -8.96 2.09 7.63
CA MET A 78 -9.38 0.73 7.99
C MET A 78 -10.29 0.69 9.24
N ALA A 79 -10.52 1.84 9.90
CA ALA A 79 -11.26 1.94 11.16
C ALA A 79 -10.71 1.00 12.26
N LEU A 80 -9.38 0.86 12.34
CA LEU A 80 -8.76 -0.02 13.34
C LEU A 80 -8.85 0.56 14.75
N LEU A 81 -9.15 -0.30 15.71
CA LEU A 81 -9.11 0.03 17.13
C LEU A 81 -7.66 0.32 17.57
N PRO A 82 -7.44 1.17 18.60
CA PRO A 82 -6.11 1.42 19.16
C PRO A 82 -5.35 0.15 19.60
N SER A 83 -6.09 -0.88 20.02
CA SER A 83 -5.54 -2.18 20.44
C SER A 83 -5.11 -3.09 19.29
N GLN A 84 -5.57 -2.85 18.06
CA GLN A 84 -5.20 -3.68 16.92
C GLN A 84 -3.81 -3.30 16.40
N ALA A 85 -2.91 -4.27 16.37
CA ALA A 85 -1.58 -4.07 15.80
C ALA A 85 -1.66 -3.93 14.28
N PHE A 86 -0.91 -2.97 13.74
CA PHE A 86 -0.91 -2.63 12.32
C PHE A 86 0.51 -2.27 11.89
N TYR A 87 1.01 -2.97 10.88
CA TYR A 87 2.32 -2.74 10.29
C TYR A 87 2.19 -2.57 8.79
N LEU A 88 3.03 -1.69 8.25
CA LEU A 88 3.15 -1.44 6.82
C LEU A 88 4.56 -1.85 6.38
N LEU A 89 4.65 -2.88 5.55
CA LEU A 89 5.90 -3.37 4.96
C LEU A 89 6.08 -2.77 3.57
N ILE A 90 7.30 -2.38 3.24
CA ILE A 90 7.68 -1.94 1.89
C ILE A 90 8.25 -3.12 1.12
N ASN A 91 7.78 -3.32 -0.11
CA ASN A 91 8.19 -4.41 -1.00
C ASN A 91 8.21 -5.78 -0.29
N ASN A 92 7.23 -6.02 0.58
CA ASN A 92 7.05 -7.24 1.39
C ASN A 92 8.22 -7.64 2.30
N SER A 93 9.24 -6.79 2.49
CA SER A 93 10.50 -7.22 3.12
C SER A 93 10.98 -6.34 4.27
N GLY A 94 10.64 -5.05 4.31
CA GLY A 94 11.20 -4.12 5.31
C GLY A 94 10.19 -3.17 5.93
N LEU A 95 10.30 -2.96 7.24
CA LEU A 95 9.71 -1.80 7.92
C LEU A 95 10.59 -0.58 7.61
N ALA A 96 10.04 0.46 6.99
CA ALA A 96 10.76 1.73 6.90
C ALA A 96 10.86 2.37 8.28
N SER A 97 11.93 3.17 8.46
CA SER A 97 12.00 4.09 9.59
C SER A 97 10.79 5.03 9.56
N MET A 98 10.10 5.11 10.71
CA MET A 98 8.86 5.88 10.88
C MET A 98 9.06 7.39 10.76
N SER A 99 10.32 7.86 10.89
CA SER A 99 10.71 9.26 10.76
C SER A 99 10.92 9.71 9.30
N LEU A 100 11.08 8.77 8.35
CA LEU A 100 11.30 9.13 6.95
C LEU A 100 10.04 9.71 6.31
N THR A 101 10.25 10.64 5.39
CA THR A 101 9.21 11.15 4.50
C THR A 101 8.89 10.12 3.41
N MET A 102 7.68 10.17 2.88
CA MET A 102 7.25 9.32 1.76
C MET A 102 8.13 9.55 0.53
N ALA A 103 8.64 10.77 0.32
CA ALA A 103 9.60 11.06 -0.75
C ALA A 103 10.93 10.31 -0.58
N GLN A 104 11.48 10.26 0.63
CA GLN A 104 12.70 9.50 0.92
C GLN A 104 12.45 8.00 0.72
N VAL A 105 11.35 7.47 1.26
CA VAL A 105 10.99 6.06 1.07
C VAL A 105 10.83 5.72 -0.42
N TYR A 106 10.15 6.57 -1.18
CA TYR A 106 9.93 6.38 -2.61
C TYR A 106 11.23 6.35 -3.41
N LYS A 107 12.17 7.27 -3.10
CA LYS A 107 13.47 7.34 -3.77
C LYS A 107 14.21 6.00 -3.69
N ASP A 108 14.17 5.36 -2.52
CA ASP A 108 14.96 4.17 -2.23
C ASP A 108 14.24 2.85 -2.57
N HIS A 109 12.90 2.85 -2.63
CA HIS A 109 12.09 1.62 -2.70
C HIS A 109 11.05 1.57 -3.82
N GLN A 110 10.96 2.58 -4.70
CA GLN A 110 10.09 2.49 -5.86
C GLN A 110 10.44 1.26 -6.72
N ASP A 111 9.42 0.64 -7.30
CA ASP A 111 9.58 -0.44 -8.26
C ASP A 111 9.97 0.11 -9.64
N GLU A 112 10.45 -0.76 -10.53
CA GLU A 112 10.85 -0.39 -11.89
C GLU A 112 9.70 0.17 -12.75
N ASP A 113 8.45 -0.13 -12.37
CA ASP A 113 7.28 0.46 -13.00
C ASP A 113 6.96 1.89 -12.51
N GLY A 114 7.63 2.32 -11.44
CA GLY A 114 7.51 3.63 -10.81
C GLY A 114 6.45 3.76 -9.71
N PHE A 115 5.74 2.69 -9.34
CA PHE A 115 4.90 2.66 -8.14
C PHE A 115 5.72 2.32 -6.89
N LEU A 116 5.28 2.78 -5.73
CA LEU A 116 5.72 2.26 -4.43
C LEU A 116 4.79 1.13 -3.99
N TYR A 117 5.32 -0.06 -3.71
CA TYR A 117 4.52 -1.19 -3.25
C TYR A 117 4.67 -1.40 -1.75
N MET A 118 3.54 -1.48 -1.08
CA MET A 118 3.45 -1.74 0.35
C MET A 118 2.41 -2.80 0.65
N THR A 119 2.64 -3.58 1.70
CA THR A 119 1.66 -4.50 2.24
C THR A 119 1.39 -4.21 3.70
N TYR A 120 0.16 -4.43 4.16
CA TYR A 120 -0.15 -4.35 5.59
C TYR A 120 -0.42 -5.72 6.21
N ALA A 121 -0.04 -5.84 7.48
CA ALA A 121 -0.25 -7.04 8.29
C ALA A 121 -0.39 -6.70 9.79
N SER A 122 -0.97 -7.60 10.55
CA SER A 122 -1.04 -7.61 12.01
C SER A 122 0.24 -8.17 12.63
N GLN A 123 0.43 -7.99 13.94
CA GLN A 123 1.63 -8.46 14.64
C GLN A 123 1.81 -9.98 14.56
N GLU A 124 0.70 -10.71 14.65
CA GLU A 124 0.63 -12.18 14.65
C GLU A 124 1.23 -12.78 13.37
N MET A 125 1.32 -11.99 12.30
CA MET A 125 1.92 -12.40 11.03
C MET A 125 3.45 -12.31 11.00
N PHE A 126 4.05 -11.57 11.93
CA PHE A 126 5.50 -11.45 12.08
C PHE A 126 6.09 -12.56 12.97
N GLY A 127 5.26 -13.41 13.58
CA GLY A 127 5.72 -14.50 14.44
C GLY A 127 6.41 -14.04 15.73
N LEU A 128 6.14 -12.80 16.17
CA LEU A 128 6.50 -12.28 17.49
C LEU A 128 5.46 -12.66 18.54
#